data_AF-A0A3G4RTY0-F1
#
_entry.id   AF-A0A3G4RTY0-F1
#
_cell.length_a   1.000
_cell.length_b   1.000
_cell.length_c   1.000
_cell.angle_alpha   90.00
_cell.angle_beta   90.00
_cell.angle_gamma   90.00
#
_symmetry.space_group_name_H-M   'P 1'
#
loop_
_entity.id
_entity.type
_entity.pdbx_description
1 polymer ?
#
loop_
_entity_poly.entity_id
_entity_poly.type
_entity_poly.pdbx_seq_one_letter_code
_entity_poly.pdbx_strand_id
1 'polypeptide(L)' 'MFASDTGLLADVPETVALYFDYEAYARDLFLDSFTFIDGHVFRR' A
#
# COMPACT_ATOMS: atom_id res chain seq x y z
N MET A 1 -3.73 -0.41 -7.47
CA MET A 1 -3.38 -0.82 -6.08
C MET A 1 -3.09 0.46 -5.30
N PHE A 2 -3.50 0.57 -4.04
CA PHE A 2 -3.43 1.82 -3.26
C PHE A 2 -2.13 2.62 -3.45
N ALA A 3 -0.96 1.97 -3.41
CA ALA A 3 0.32 2.65 -3.63
C ALA A 3 0.51 3.23 -5.05
N SER A 4 0.10 2.51 -6.10
CA SER A 4 0.16 2.98 -7.48
C SER A 4 -0.87 4.08 -7.76
N ASP A 5 -2.06 3.96 -7.17
CA ASP A 5 -3.20 4.87 -7.43
C ASP A 5 -3.07 6.21 -6.67
N THR A 6 -2.28 6.23 -5.59
CA THR A 6 -2.01 7.43 -4.78
C THR A 6 -0.79 8.21 -5.23
N GLY A 7 -0.04 7.71 -6.22
CA GLY A 7 1.20 8.32 -6.67
C GLY A 7 2.38 8.15 -5.71
N LEU A 8 2.33 7.22 -4.75
CA LEU A 8 3.42 6.97 -3.80
C LEU A 8 4.73 6.57 -4.48
N LEU A 9 4.64 5.99 -5.68
CA LEU A 9 5.80 5.60 -6.49
C LEU A 9 6.03 6.53 -7.69
N ALA A 10 5.39 7.70 -7.75
CA ALA A 10 5.45 8.58 -8.93
C ALA A 10 6.88 9.08 -9.26
N ASP A 11 7.72 9.23 -8.23
CA ASP A 11 9.12 9.65 -8.38
C ASP A 11 10.09 8.47 -8.54
N VAL A 12 9.58 7.23 -8.48
CA VAL A 12 10.38 6.01 -8.65
C VAL A 12 10.40 5.64 -10.13
N PRO A 13 11.56 5.39 -10.75
CA PRO A 13 11.62 4.91 -12.12
C PRO A 13 10.77 3.65 -12.31
N GLU A 14 10.01 3.57 -13.40
CA GLU A 14 9.06 2.48 -13.65
C GLU A 14 9.70 1.09 -13.52
N THR A 15 10.91 0.93 -14.05
CA THR A 15 11.66 -0.32 -13.98
C THR A 15 11.98 -0.78 -12.56
N VAL A 16 12.09 0.16 -11.62
CA VAL A 16 12.31 -0.10 -10.20
C VAL A 16 10.98 -0.32 -9.47
N ALA A 17 9.94 0.44 -9.82
CA ALA A 17 8.60 0.31 -9.24
C ALA A 17 8.00 -1.08 -9.47
N LEU A 18 8.39 -1.79 -10.54
CA LEU A 18 7.99 -3.18 -10.81
C LEU A 18 8.42 -4.16 -9.72
N TYR A 19 9.44 -3.83 -8.91
CA TYR A 19 9.94 -4.68 -7.83
C TYR A 19 9.45 -4.25 -6.45
N PHE A 20 8.49 -3.32 -6.38
CA PHE A 20 7.94 -2.88 -5.11
C PHE A 20 7.16 -4.01 -4.42
N ASP A 21 7.48 -4.27 -3.15
CA ASP A 21 6.82 -5.31 -2.36
C ASP A 21 5.49 -4.80 -1.78
N TYR A 22 4.45 -5.01 -2.57
CA TYR A 22 3.08 -4.68 -2.26
C TYR A 22 2.51 -5.43 -1.05
N GLU A 23 2.96 -6.66 -0.78
CA GLU A 23 2.48 -7.43 0.37
C GLU A 23 3.08 -6.88 1.68
N ALA A 24 4.38 -6.62 1.70
CA ALA A 24 5.04 -6.02 2.85
C ALA A 24 4.43 -4.65 3.20
N TYR A 25 4.22 -3.81 2.18
CA TYR A 25 3.59 -2.50 2.36
C TYR A 25 2.16 -2.60 2.90
N ALA A 26 1.35 -3.54 2.39
CA ALA A 26 -0.01 -3.73 2.89
C ALA A 26 -0.03 -4.16 4.37
N ARG A 27 0.86 -5.07 4.77
CA ARG A 27 0.97 -5.51 6.18
C ARG A 27 1.29 -4.35 7.11
N ASP A 28 2.27 -3.53 6.75
CA ASP A 28 2.66 -2.37 7.56
C ASP A 28 1.50 -1.36 7.68
N LEU A 29 0.75 -1.17 6.60
CA LEU A 29 -0.43 -0.31 6.59
C LEU A 29 -1.50 -0.75 7.59
N PHE A 30 -1.73 -2.07 7.72
CA PHE A 30 -2.69 -2.64 8.67
C PHE A 30 -2.18 -2.69 10.12
N LEU A 31 -0.86 -2.61 10.33
CA LEU A 31 -0.29 -2.56 11.66
C LEU A 31 -0.42 -1.15 12.28
N ASP A 32 -0.28 -0.11 11.46
CA ASP A 32 -0.23 1.28 11.94
C ASP A 32 -1.55 2.03 11.73
N SER A 33 -2.07 2.04 10.50
CA SER A 33 -3.05 3.05 10.08
C SER A 33 -4.42 2.51 9.67
N PHE A 34 -4.54 1.21 9.40
CA PHE A 34 -5.79 0.59 8.92
C PHE A 34 -6.23 -0.61 9.76
N THR A 35 -7.54 -0.79 9.90
CA THR A 35 -8.16 -1.93 10.60
C THR A 35 -9.11 -2.67 9.67
N PHE A 36 -9.07 -4.00 9.72
CA PHE A 36 -10.00 -4.86 8.99
C PHE A 36 -11.14 -5.32 9.91
N ILE A 37 -12.38 -4.96 9.59
CA ILE A 37 -13.57 -5.29 10.38
C ILE A 37 -14.65 -5.80 9.41
N ASP A 38 -15.12 -7.04 9.61
CA ASP A 38 -16.22 -7.65 8.86
C ASP A 38 -16.12 -7.50 7.34
N GLY A 39 -14.94 -7.76 6.77
CA GLY A 39 -14.73 -7.66 5.31
C GLY A 39 -14.40 -6.26 4.80
N HIS A 40 -14.41 -5.25 5.66
CA HIS A 40 -14.18 -3.85 5.29
C HIS A 40 -12.88 -3.31 5.89
N VAL A 41 -12.23 -2.42 5.15
CA VAL A 41 -10.97 -1.77 5.55
C VAL A 41 -11.27 -0.33 5.96
N PHE A 42 -10.90 0.04 7.19
CA PHE A 42 -11.07 1.39 7.73
C PHE A 42 -9.72 1.99 8.08
N ARG A 43 -9.56 3.30 7.86
CA ARG A 43 -8.40 4.04 8.36
C ARG A 43 -8.70 4.56 9.77
N ARG A 44 -7.72 4.52 10.66
CA ARG A 44 -7.81 5.10 12.01
C ARG A 44 -7.98 6.61 11.98
#